data_AF-A0EVY1-F1
#
_entry.id   AF-A0EVY1-F1
#
_cell.length_a   1.000
_cell.length_b   1.000
_cell.length_c   1.000
_cell.angle_alpha   90.00
_cell.angle_beta   90.00
_cell.angle_gamma   90.00
#
_symmetry.space_group_name_H-M   'P 1'
#
loop_
_entity.id
_entity.type
_entity.pdbx_description
1 polymer ?
#
loop_
_entity_poly.entity_id
_entity_poly.type
_entity_poly.pdbx_seq_one_letter_code
_entity_poly.pdbx_strand_id
1 'polypeptide(L)'
;MQSAQRNTEWISFYEEFADSLLRYMGNRGELVSAIQSVFSKAGLKLPKLEAENPPADIDPFTVIGLFNKGITDKNRKTIMGAFAEEFGMSSPVPESFDGVPVLNNLNATFYRFRDDASRGENDIDNLWTLFGAAITFADAKTEENKDVFSSSFDAVKDLKGNRWKLTMGLYWIRPYSFLNLDSRNRWFIDEMSGFPEDIRAEVKALREVPQASEYLSICDRIAATFADGDYCFSDFPSLSHEAWINLNCEGKYR
;
A
#
# COMPACT_ATOMS: atom_id res chain seq x y z
N MET A 1 1.80 5.77 32.40
CA MET A 1 2.25 5.53 31.02
C MET A 1 1.53 6.52 30.15
N GLN A 2 2.24 7.49 29.56
CA GLN A 2 1.66 8.32 28.51
C GLN A 2 1.34 7.37 27.35
N SER A 3 0.07 7.28 26.96
CA SER A 3 -0.31 6.66 25.69
C SER A 3 0.47 7.38 24.61
N ALA A 4 1.43 6.72 23.97
CA ALA A 4 1.93 7.19 22.69
C ALA A 4 0.68 7.36 21.81
N GLN A 5 0.39 8.60 21.44
CA GLN A 5 -0.74 8.90 20.56
C GLN A 5 -0.47 8.15 19.27
N ARG A 6 -1.24 7.08 19.01
CA ARG A 6 -1.08 6.22 17.83
C ARG A 6 -1.22 7.13 16.60
N ASN A 7 -0.10 7.38 15.91
CA ASN A 7 -0.10 8.32 14.79
C ASN A 7 -0.75 7.67 13.57
N THR A 8 -2.01 7.99 13.38
CA THR A 8 -2.86 7.60 12.25
C THR A 8 -3.05 8.76 11.27
N GLU A 9 -2.33 9.87 11.44
CA GLU A 9 -2.45 11.09 10.61
C GLU A 9 -2.11 10.82 9.13
N TRP A 10 -1.30 9.79 8.87
CA TRP A 10 -1.01 9.38 7.50
C TRP A 10 -2.22 8.78 6.78
N ILE A 11 -3.19 8.21 7.50
CA ILE A 11 -4.32 7.52 6.88
C ILE A 11 -5.18 8.49 6.07
N SER A 12 -5.58 9.62 6.68
CA SER A 12 -6.43 10.62 5.99
C SER A 12 -5.75 11.18 4.74
N PHE A 13 -4.46 11.49 4.82
CA PHE A 13 -3.69 11.92 3.65
C PHE A 13 -3.71 10.87 2.55
N TYR A 14 -3.49 9.59 2.90
CA TYR A 14 -3.36 8.53 1.90
C TYR A 14 -4.69 8.20 1.25
N GLU A 15 -5.78 8.18 2.02
CA GLU A 15 -7.13 7.96 1.50
C GLU A 15 -7.53 9.10 0.55
N GLU A 16 -7.34 10.37 0.95
CA GLU A 16 -7.63 11.52 0.08
C GLU A 16 -6.72 11.55 -1.17
N PHE A 17 -5.46 11.17 -1.03
CA PHE A 17 -4.54 11.05 -2.16
C PHE A 17 -5.01 9.95 -3.13
N ALA A 18 -5.43 8.80 -2.60
CA ALA A 18 -5.92 7.70 -3.41
C ALA A 18 -7.21 8.08 -4.17
N ASP A 19 -8.15 8.74 -3.48
CA ASP A 19 -9.39 9.23 -4.09
C ASP A 19 -9.09 10.29 -5.16
N SER A 20 -8.10 11.16 -4.91
CA SER A 20 -7.64 12.14 -5.89
C SER A 20 -7.09 11.50 -7.16
N LEU A 21 -6.40 10.37 -7.06
CA LEU A 21 -5.85 9.65 -8.21
C LEU A 21 -6.93 9.08 -9.12
N LEU A 22 -8.11 8.72 -8.62
CA LEU A 22 -9.20 8.18 -9.44
C LEU A 22 -9.63 9.14 -10.56
N ARG A 23 -9.48 10.45 -10.36
CA ARG A 23 -9.75 11.48 -11.37
C ARG A 23 -8.90 11.31 -12.64
N TYR A 24 -7.75 10.66 -12.53
CA TYR A 24 -6.81 10.46 -13.62
C TYR A 24 -6.94 9.10 -14.33
N MET A 25 -7.86 8.23 -13.91
CA MET A 25 -8.01 6.89 -14.50
C MET A 25 -8.21 6.95 -16.04
N GLY A 26 -8.94 7.97 -16.51
CA GLY A 26 -9.16 8.25 -17.94
C GLY A 26 -8.21 9.27 -18.57
N ASN A 27 -7.29 9.87 -17.81
CA ASN A 27 -6.35 10.89 -18.30
C ASN A 27 -4.94 10.75 -17.68
N ARG A 28 -4.31 9.59 -17.88
CA ARG A 28 -3.02 9.26 -17.25
C ARG A 28 -1.85 10.08 -17.78
N GLY A 29 -1.95 10.66 -18.99
CA GLY A 29 -0.96 11.60 -19.52
C GLY A 29 -0.89 12.90 -18.71
N GLU A 30 -2.04 13.38 -18.22
CA GLU A 30 -2.10 14.53 -17.30
C GLU A 30 -1.47 14.17 -15.95
N LEU A 31 -1.71 12.96 -15.44
CA LEU A 31 -1.08 12.46 -14.21
C LEU A 31 0.46 12.41 -14.34
N VAL A 32 0.99 11.90 -15.45
CA VAL A 32 2.43 11.90 -15.73
C VAL A 32 3.00 13.33 -15.76
N SER A 33 2.25 14.29 -16.32
CA SER A 33 2.65 15.70 -16.33
C SER A 33 2.66 16.30 -14.93
N ALA A 34 1.64 16.02 -14.11
CA ALA A 34 1.55 16.44 -12.72
C ALA A 34 2.70 15.88 -11.87
N ILE A 35 3.05 14.60 -12.05
CA ILE A 35 4.19 13.98 -11.35
C ILE A 35 5.51 14.70 -11.67
N GLN A 36 5.72 15.08 -12.94
CA GLN A 36 6.92 15.85 -13.32
C GLN A 36 6.93 17.23 -12.65
N SER A 37 5.79 17.92 -12.62
CA SER A 37 5.60 19.20 -11.92
C SER A 37 5.95 19.06 -10.43
N VAL A 38 5.40 18.05 -9.77
CA VAL A 38 5.63 17.74 -8.34
C VAL A 38 7.12 17.55 -8.04
N PHE A 39 7.83 16.73 -8.81
CA PHE A 39 9.27 16.51 -8.59
C PHE A 39 10.10 17.76 -8.89
N SER A 40 9.72 18.55 -9.89
CA SER A 40 10.37 19.83 -10.18
C SER A 40 10.19 20.83 -9.04
N LYS A 41 8.96 21.03 -8.54
CA LYS A 41 8.63 21.89 -7.38
C LYS A 41 9.33 21.44 -6.11
N ALA A 42 9.40 20.13 -5.88
CA ALA A 42 10.09 19.53 -4.74
C ALA A 42 11.62 19.71 -4.79
N GLY A 43 12.19 20.13 -5.93
CA GLY A 43 13.63 20.19 -6.13
C GLY A 43 14.30 18.82 -6.10
N LEU A 44 13.55 17.76 -6.44
CA LEU A 44 13.99 16.37 -6.40
C LEU A 44 14.03 15.78 -7.81
N LYS A 45 14.99 14.91 -8.07
CA LYS A 45 15.06 14.18 -9.33
C LYS A 45 13.95 13.14 -9.40
N LEU A 46 13.18 13.14 -10.49
CA LEU A 46 12.22 12.08 -10.78
C LEU A 46 12.97 10.72 -10.84
N PRO A 47 12.56 9.69 -10.06
CA PRO A 47 13.13 8.35 -10.17
C PRO A 47 12.94 7.79 -11.58
N LYS A 48 13.70 6.74 -11.93
CA LYS A 48 13.46 5.99 -13.16
C LYS A 48 12.17 5.19 -13.01
N LEU A 49 11.16 5.50 -13.82
CA LEU A 49 9.85 4.84 -13.78
C LEU A 49 9.60 3.94 -15.00
N GLU A 50 10.42 4.07 -16.03
CA GLU A 50 10.30 3.33 -17.29
C GLU A 50 11.67 3.28 -17.98
N ALA A 51 11.81 2.47 -19.03
CA ALA A 51 12.99 2.44 -19.89
C ALA A 51 13.37 3.85 -20.39
N GLU A 52 12.36 4.59 -20.86
CA GLU A 52 12.41 6.02 -21.18
C GLU A 52 11.72 6.82 -20.06
N ASN A 53 12.31 7.93 -19.61
CA ASN A 53 11.76 8.72 -18.50
C ASN A 53 11.52 10.17 -18.96
N PRO A 54 10.34 10.78 -18.72
CA PRO A 54 9.19 10.25 -17.97
C PRO A 54 8.47 9.09 -18.67
N PRO A 55 7.72 8.25 -17.93
CA PRO A 55 6.97 7.15 -18.52
C PRO A 55 5.80 7.68 -19.35
N ALA A 56 5.44 7.00 -20.44
CA ALA A 56 4.26 7.35 -21.22
C ALA A 56 2.92 6.96 -20.54
N ASP A 57 2.97 6.02 -19.59
CA ASP A 57 1.82 5.59 -18.78
C ASP A 57 2.29 5.10 -17.40
N ILE A 58 1.43 5.19 -16.38
CA ILE A 58 1.76 4.85 -15.00
C ILE A 58 0.54 4.30 -14.26
N ASP A 59 0.76 3.28 -13.41
CA ASP A 59 -0.26 2.75 -12.52
C ASP A 59 -0.35 3.57 -11.21
N PRO A 60 -1.49 3.56 -10.52
CA PRO A 60 -1.72 4.44 -9.37
C PRO A 60 -0.92 4.02 -8.13
N PHE A 61 -0.62 2.73 -7.96
CA PHE A 61 0.19 2.26 -6.83
C PHE A 61 1.64 2.70 -6.94
N THR A 62 2.21 2.73 -8.15
CA THR A 62 3.54 3.32 -8.36
C THR A 62 3.57 4.79 -8.01
N VAL A 63 2.50 5.55 -8.27
CA VAL A 63 2.42 6.98 -7.90
C VAL A 63 2.50 7.15 -6.38
N ILE A 64 1.74 6.37 -5.62
CA ILE A 64 1.85 6.36 -4.14
C ILE A 64 3.27 5.92 -3.70
N GLY A 65 3.83 4.93 -4.40
CA GLY A 65 5.21 4.45 -4.22
C GLY A 65 6.30 5.50 -4.44
N LEU A 66 5.99 6.64 -5.08
CA LEU A 66 6.95 7.73 -5.28
C LEU A 66 7.43 8.33 -3.96
N PHE A 67 6.55 8.37 -2.95
CA PHE A 67 6.87 8.80 -1.58
C PHE A 67 6.96 7.62 -0.58
N ASN A 68 6.45 6.43 -0.93
CA ASN A 68 6.52 5.22 -0.06
C ASN A 68 7.63 4.25 -0.45
N LYS A 69 8.88 4.71 -0.44
CA LYS A 69 10.08 3.90 -0.74
C LYS A 69 11.25 4.30 0.14
N GLY A 70 12.42 3.70 -0.05
CA GLY A 70 13.65 4.00 0.68
C GLY A 70 14.21 5.41 0.43
N ILE A 71 13.48 6.44 0.81
CA ILE A 71 13.88 7.86 0.86
C ILE A 71 13.80 8.34 2.30
N THR A 72 14.42 9.49 2.59
CA THR A 72 14.32 10.11 3.93
C THR A 72 12.91 10.64 4.17
N ASP A 73 12.47 10.67 5.43
CA ASP A 73 11.18 11.26 5.80
C ASP A 73 11.08 12.73 5.41
N LYS A 74 12.20 13.47 5.41
CA LYS A 74 12.26 14.83 4.87
C LYS A 74 11.82 14.86 3.40
N ASN A 75 12.41 14.01 2.56
CA ASN A 75 12.07 13.96 1.13
C ASN A 75 10.65 13.44 0.92
N ARG A 76 10.20 12.46 1.73
CA ARG A 76 8.82 11.94 1.72
C ARG A 76 7.82 13.06 1.97
N LYS A 77 8.01 13.83 3.05
CA LYS A 77 7.18 15.01 3.37
C LYS A 77 7.21 16.08 2.27
N THR A 78 8.38 16.34 1.67
CA THR A 78 8.48 17.29 0.55
C THR A 78 7.68 16.83 -0.67
N ILE A 79 7.78 15.56 -1.06
CA ILE A 79 7.02 15.01 -2.20
C ILE A 79 5.52 15.04 -1.90
N MET A 80 5.11 14.62 -0.70
CA MET A 80 3.71 14.62 -0.28
C MET A 80 3.12 16.03 -0.25
N GLY A 81 3.86 17.02 0.26
CA GLY A 81 3.41 18.42 0.25
C GLY A 81 3.23 18.98 -1.16
N ALA A 82 4.15 18.66 -2.08
CA ALA A 82 4.02 19.07 -3.48
C ALA A 82 2.84 18.38 -4.18
N PHE A 83 2.57 17.11 -3.88
CA PHE A 83 1.36 16.42 -4.35
C PHE A 83 0.08 17.05 -3.79
N ALA A 84 0.06 17.37 -2.49
CA ALA A 84 -1.10 17.99 -1.86
C ALA A 84 -1.44 19.35 -2.52
N GLU A 85 -0.43 20.16 -2.80
CA GLU A 85 -0.60 21.41 -3.55
C GLU A 85 -1.11 21.15 -4.98
N GLU A 86 -0.46 20.24 -5.72
CA GLU A 86 -0.81 19.95 -7.12
C GLU A 86 -2.24 19.40 -7.26
N PHE A 87 -2.70 18.59 -6.32
CA PHE A 87 -4.01 17.93 -6.36
C PHE A 87 -5.10 18.66 -5.60
N GLY A 88 -4.75 19.76 -4.91
CA GLY A 88 -5.68 20.56 -4.10
C GLY A 88 -6.20 19.82 -2.87
N MET A 89 -5.36 19.01 -2.23
CA MET A 89 -5.74 18.22 -1.06
C MET A 89 -5.86 19.08 0.20
N SER A 90 -6.74 18.66 1.11
CA SER A 90 -7.00 19.34 2.38
C SER A 90 -6.31 18.66 3.57
N SER A 91 -6.03 17.36 3.49
CA SER A 91 -5.36 16.61 4.55
C SER A 91 -3.93 17.11 4.78
N PRO A 92 -3.51 17.25 6.05
CA PRO A 92 -2.15 17.68 6.37
C PRO A 92 -1.12 16.62 5.95
N VAL A 93 0.08 17.06 5.59
CA VAL A 93 1.21 16.15 5.40
C VAL A 93 1.53 15.50 6.75
N PRO A 94 1.67 14.17 6.84
CA PRO A 94 1.86 13.47 8.10
C PRO A 94 3.24 13.74 8.71
N GLU A 95 3.33 13.82 10.04
CA GLU A 95 4.60 14.03 10.73
C GLU A 95 5.38 12.74 11.02
N SER A 96 4.68 11.61 11.16
CA SER A 96 5.25 10.27 11.27
C SER A 96 4.63 9.32 10.25
N PHE A 97 5.37 8.25 9.94
CA PHE A 97 4.98 7.17 9.03
C PHE A 97 5.18 5.79 9.65
N ASP A 98 5.23 5.72 10.98
CA ASP A 98 5.39 4.46 11.71
C ASP A 98 4.29 3.47 11.33
N GLY A 99 4.68 2.23 11.01
CA GLY A 99 3.75 1.19 10.55
C GLY A 99 3.34 1.29 9.07
N VAL A 100 3.81 2.28 8.31
CA VAL A 100 3.56 2.36 6.86
C VAL A 100 4.60 1.54 6.09
N PRO A 101 4.20 0.55 5.27
CA PRO A 101 5.15 -0.25 4.50
C PRO A 101 5.83 0.59 3.40
N VAL A 102 7.11 0.33 3.15
CA VAL A 102 7.93 1.04 2.16
C VAL A 102 8.50 0.08 1.11
N LEU A 103 8.51 0.52 -0.15
CA LEU A 103 9.07 -0.24 -1.26
C LEU A 103 10.59 -0.30 -1.23
N ASN A 104 11.13 -1.38 -1.76
CA ASN A 104 12.54 -1.43 -2.17
C ASN A 104 12.73 -0.52 -3.39
N ASN A 105 13.67 0.43 -3.31
CA ASN A 105 13.98 1.37 -4.38
C ASN A 105 14.31 0.71 -5.73
N LEU A 106 14.87 -0.50 -5.72
CA LEU A 106 15.23 -1.25 -6.93
C LEU A 106 14.02 -1.94 -7.59
N ASN A 107 12.87 -1.98 -6.93
CA ASN A 107 11.64 -2.63 -7.41
C ASN A 107 10.41 -1.78 -7.02
N ALA A 108 10.48 -0.47 -7.28
CA ALA A 108 9.47 0.49 -6.82
C ALA A 108 8.27 0.67 -7.75
N THR A 109 8.30 0.18 -8.99
CA THR A 109 7.15 0.17 -9.90
C THR A 109 6.30 -1.08 -9.71
N PHE A 110 4.98 -0.96 -9.82
CA PHE A 110 4.05 -2.10 -9.77
C PHE A 110 3.89 -2.81 -11.13
N TYR A 111 4.51 -2.28 -12.18
CA TYR A 111 4.61 -2.89 -13.50
C TYR A 111 6.08 -3.10 -13.89
N ARG A 112 6.28 -3.89 -14.95
CA ARG A 112 7.57 -4.06 -15.62
C ARG A 112 7.76 -3.03 -16.72
N PHE A 113 8.99 -2.57 -16.93
CA PHE A 113 9.31 -1.61 -17.98
C PHE A 113 8.99 -2.18 -19.37
N ARG A 114 8.74 -1.30 -20.36
CA ARG A 114 8.31 -1.66 -21.71
C ARG A 114 9.32 -2.54 -22.46
N ASP A 115 10.60 -2.48 -22.08
CA ASP A 115 11.67 -3.30 -22.64
C ASP A 115 11.80 -4.69 -21.97
N ASP A 116 11.06 -4.96 -20.89
CA ASP A 116 10.99 -6.26 -20.25
C ASP A 116 9.89 -7.12 -20.90
N ALA A 117 10.29 -8.24 -21.50
CA ALA A 117 9.39 -9.17 -22.19
C ALA A 117 8.30 -9.80 -21.29
N SER A 118 8.42 -9.67 -19.97
CA SER A 118 7.39 -10.11 -19.02
C SER A 118 6.33 -9.07 -18.70
N ARG A 119 6.40 -7.86 -19.27
CA ARG A 119 5.34 -6.86 -19.20
C ARG A 119 4.17 -7.28 -20.09
N GLY A 120 2.99 -7.46 -19.51
CA GLY A 120 1.75 -7.63 -20.24
C GLY A 120 1.21 -6.31 -20.80
N GLU A 121 0.49 -6.40 -21.91
CA GLU A 121 -0.11 -5.23 -22.59
C GLU A 121 -1.08 -4.47 -21.68
N ASN A 122 -1.84 -5.21 -20.86
CA ASN A 122 -2.90 -4.66 -19.99
C ASN A 122 -2.47 -4.53 -18.52
N ASP A 123 -1.19 -4.68 -18.18
CA ASP A 123 -0.74 -4.70 -16.78
C ASP A 123 -1.11 -3.42 -16.04
N ILE A 124 -0.89 -2.26 -16.66
CA ILE A 124 -1.22 -0.95 -16.06
C ILE A 124 -2.74 -0.77 -15.96
N ASP A 125 -3.49 -1.18 -16.98
CA ASP A 125 -4.96 -1.11 -16.97
C ASP A 125 -5.59 -1.98 -15.88
N ASN A 126 -5.08 -3.20 -15.71
CA ASN A 126 -5.53 -4.11 -14.67
C ASN A 126 -5.21 -3.54 -13.27
N LEU A 127 -4.05 -2.88 -13.10
CA LEU A 127 -3.70 -2.21 -11.84
C LEU A 127 -4.63 -1.02 -11.54
N TRP A 128 -5.01 -0.22 -12.53
CA TRP A 128 -6.03 0.83 -12.36
C TRP A 128 -7.41 0.26 -12.02
N THR A 129 -7.77 -0.85 -12.67
CA THR A 129 -9.04 -1.55 -12.40
C THR A 129 -9.10 -2.05 -10.96
N LEU A 130 -8.03 -2.72 -10.48
CA LEU A 130 -7.92 -3.12 -9.08
C LEU A 130 -7.98 -1.91 -8.14
N PHE A 131 -7.27 -0.83 -8.45
CA PHE A 131 -7.23 0.35 -7.59
C PHE A 131 -8.63 0.93 -7.35
N GLY A 132 -9.42 1.11 -8.41
CA GLY A 132 -10.80 1.58 -8.31
C GLY A 132 -11.73 0.57 -7.61
N ALA A 133 -11.59 -0.72 -7.92
CA ALA A 133 -12.37 -1.79 -7.31
C ALA A 133 -12.11 -1.90 -5.80
N ALA A 134 -10.85 -1.77 -5.38
CA ALA A 134 -10.45 -1.84 -3.98
C ALA A 134 -11.00 -0.68 -3.16
N ILE A 135 -10.97 0.55 -3.68
CA ILE A 135 -11.60 1.71 -3.05
C ILE A 135 -13.11 1.49 -2.92
N THR A 136 -13.77 1.09 -4.02
CA THR A 136 -15.22 0.90 -4.06
C THR A 136 -15.69 -0.21 -3.10
N PHE A 137 -14.96 -1.33 -3.03
CA PHE A 137 -15.23 -2.42 -2.10
C PHE A 137 -15.02 -2.01 -0.63
N ALA A 138 -13.95 -1.27 -0.34
CA ALA A 138 -13.67 -0.80 1.01
C ALA A 138 -14.74 0.17 1.51
N ASP A 139 -15.23 1.05 0.63
CA ASP A 139 -16.24 2.07 0.97
C ASP A 139 -17.65 1.47 1.04
N ALA A 140 -17.90 0.39 0.29
CA ALA A 140 -19.16 -0.35 0.31
C ALA A 140 -18.94 -1.86 0.12
N LYS A 141 -18.97 -2.62 1.23
CA LYS A 141 -18.75 -4.07 1.27
C LYS A 141 -19.96 -4.89 0.78
N THR A 142 -20.45 -4.63 -0.42
CA THR A 142 -21.48 -5.45 -1.09
C THR A 142 -20.84 -6.67 -1.77
N GLU A 143 -21.60 -7.74 -1.99
CA GLU A 143 -21.09 -8.91 -2.72
C GLU A 143 -20.70 -8.56 -4.17
N GLU A 144 -21.43 -7.64 -4.83
CA GLU A 144 -21.06 -7.16 -6.17
C GLU A 144 -19.68 -6.49 -6.17
N ASN A 145 -19.42 -5.58 -5.22
CA ASN A 145 -18.13 -4.90 -5.14
C ASN A 145 -17.01 -5.87 -4.76
N LYS A 146 -17.32 -6.87 -3.93
CA LYS A 146 -16.40 -7.96 -3.58
C LYS A 146 -16.03 -8.79 -4.81
N ASP A 147 -17.00 -9.17 -5.65
CA ASP A 147 -16.75 -9.93 -6.87
C ASP A 147 -15.87 -9.16 -7.86
N VAL A 148 -16.11 -7.86 -8.02
CA VAL A 148 -15.29 -6.98 -8.87
C VAL A 148 -13.87 -6.83 -8.30
N PHE A 149 -13.73 -6.61 -7.00
CA PHE A 149 -12.43 -6.59 -6.32
C PHE A 149 -11.70 -7.91 -6.52
N SER A 150 -12.34 -9.04 -6.24
CA SER A 150 -11.72 -10.36 -6.32
C SER A 150 -11.22 -10.67 -7.73
N SER A 151 -12.06 -10.44 -8.74
CA SER A 151 -11.69 -10.64 -10.13
C SER A 151 -10.50 -9.75 -10.55
N SER A 152 -10.50 -8.48 -10.12
CA SER A 152 -9.44 -7.52 -10.44
C SER A 152 -8.13 -7.82 -9.71
N PHE A 153 -8.21 -8.29 -8.46
CA PHE A 153 -7.07 -8.66 -7.64
C PHE A 153 -6.38 -9.89 -8.24
N ASP A 154 -7.14 -10.93 -8.57
CA ASP A 154 -6.61 -12.18 -9.12
C ASP A 154 -5.98 -11.95 -10.50
N ALA A 155 -6.46 -10.96 -11.26
CA ALA A 155 -5.87 -10.55 -12.54
C ALA A 155 -4.46 -9.94 -12.41
N VAL A 156 -4.07 -9.41 -11.23
CA VAL A 156 -2.78 -8.73 -11.05
C VAL A 156 -1.85 -9.33 -10.00
N LYS A 157 -2.31 -10.26 -9.15
CA LYS A 157 -1.49 -10.83 -8.07
C LYS A 157 -0.20 -11.48 -8.57
N ASP A 158 -0.23 -12.04 -9.79
CA ASP A 158 0.89 -12.75 -10.41
C ASP A 158 1.74 -11.88 -11.33
N LEU A 159 1.46 -10.56 -11.41
CA LEU A 159 2.33 -9.65 -12.15
C LEU A 159 3.75 -9.72 -11.60
N LYS A 160 4.69 -10.01 -12.50
CA LYS A 160 6.06 -10.31 -12.11
C LYS A 160 6.66 -9.13 -11.36
N GLY A 161 7.09 -9.38 -10.13
CA GLY A 161 7.72 -8.36 -9.29
C GLY A 161 6.75 -7.62 -8.36
N ASN A 162 5.44 -7.86 -8.42
CA ASN A 162 4.48 -7.30 -7.46
C ASN A 162 4.49 -8.04 -6.13
N ARG A 163 4.23 -9.36 -6.08
CA ARG A 163 4.19 -10.14 -4.83
C ARG A 163 3.54 -9.32 -3.69
N TRP A 164 4.16 -9.28 -2.51
CA TRP A 164 3.69 -8.55 -1.32
C TRP A 164 3.50 -7.04 -1.51
N LYS A 165 4.05 -6.41 -2.56
CA LYS A 165 3.76 -4.99 -2.86
C LYS A 165 2.27 -4.78 -3.11
N LEU A 166 1.57 -5.77 -3.66
CA LEU A 166 0.14 -5.65 -3.92
C LEU A 166 -0.63 -5.36 -2.63
N THR A 167 -0.39 -6.14 -1.58
CA THR A 167 -1.02 -5.93 -0.27
C THR A 167 -0.52 -4.67 0.43
N MET A 168 0.73 -4.25 0.19
CA MET A 168 1.23 -2.94 0.67
C MET A 168 0.46 -1.78 0.01
N GLY A 169 0.22 -1.89 -1.30
CA GLY A 169 -0.53 -0.91 -2.08
C GLY A 169 -1.99 -0.80 -1.67
N LEU A 170 -2.66 -1.94 -1.46
CA LEU A 170 -4.03 -1.99 -0.94
C LEU A 170 -4.12 -1.41 0.48
N TYR A 171 -3.17 -1.74 1.34
CA TYR A 171 -3.09 -1.17 2.67
C TYR A 171 -2.88 0.35 2.62
N TRP A 172 -2.07 0.89 1.72
CA TRP A 172 -1.91 2.34 1.61
C TRP A 172 -3.23 3.06 1.32
N ILE A 173 -4.06 2.52 0.43
CA ILE A 173 -5.26 3.24 -0.05
C ILE A 173 -6.46 3.15 0.89
N ARG A 174 -6.60 2.04 1.62
CA ARG A 174 -7.72 1.76 2.54
C ARG A 174 -7.24 0.86 3.69
N PRO A 175 -6.44 1.40 4.62
CA PRO A 175 -5.72 0.59 5.60
C PRO A 175 -6.63 -0.08 6.64
N TYR A 176 -7.86 0.40 6.84
CA TYR A 176 -8.85 -0.27 7.68
C TYR A 176 -9.53 -1.48 7.02
N SER A 177 -9.40 -1.63 5.70
CA SER A 177 -10.05 -2.70 4.93
C SER A 177 -9.09 -3.79 4.49
N PHE A 178 -7.81 -3.47 4.28
CA PHE A 178 -6.84 -4.39 3.68
C PHE A 178 -5.62 -4.58 4.56
N LEU A 179 -5.30 -5.83 4.89
CA LEU A 179 -4.09 -6.17 5.65
C LEU A 179 -2.83 -6.06 4.76
N ASN A 180 -1.80 -5.40 5.29
CA ASN A 180 -0.46 -5.48 4.72
C ASN A 180 0.20 -6.83 5.05
N LEU A 181 0.41 -7.67 4.05
CA LEU A 181 1.11 -8.94 4.20
C LEU A 181 2.59 -8.82 3.84
N ASP A 182 3.29 -7.73 4.17
CA ASP A 182 4.76 -7.69 4.04
C ASP A 182 5.48 -8.64 5.02
N SER A 183 6.80 -8.78 4.87
CA SER A 183 7.55 -9.69 5.73
C SER A 183 7.47 -9.36 7.22
N ARG A 184 7.29 -8.07 7.57
CA ARG A 184 7.27 -7.62 8.96
C ARG A 184 5.94 -7.97 9.61
N ASN A 185 4.83 -7.66 8.95
CA ASN A 185 3.50 -7.99 9.44
C ASN A 185 3.29 -9.51 9.53
N ARG A 186 3.74 -10.27 8.52
CA ARG A 186 3.65 -11.74 8.58
C ARG A 186 4.47 -12.33 9.74
N TRP A 187 5.68 -11.83 9.97
CA TRP A 187 6.50 -12.24 11.11
C TRP A 187 5.84 -11.91 12.44
N PHE A 188 5.32 -10.69 12.59
CA PHE A 188 4.66 -10.26 13.81
C PHE A 188 3.43 -11.13 14.13
N ILE A 189 2.60 -11.42 13.12
CA ILE A 189 1.44 -12.31 13.28
C ILE A 189 1.88 -13.73 13.69
N ASP A 190 2.92 -14.28 13.08
CA ASP A 190 3.45 -15.62 13.39
C ASP A 190 4.01 -15.73 14.82
N GLU A 191 4.72 -14.72 15.30
CA GLU A 191 5.37 -14.74 16.63
C GLU A 191 4.45 -14.26 17.76
N MET A 192 3.29 -13.69 17.44
CA MET A 192 2.41 -13.10 18.45
C MET A 192 1.75 -14.16 19.34
N SER A 193 2.20 -14.25 20.58
CA SER A 193 1.55 -15.05 21.62
C SER A 193 0.12 -14.57 21.89
N GLY A 194 -0.81 -15.52 22.06
CA GLY A 194 -2.23 -15.22 22.30
C GLY A 194 -3.05 -14.89 21.04
N PHE A 195 -2.43 -14.81 19.86
CA PHE A 195 -3.14 -14.76 18.58
C PHE A 195 -3.67 -16.16 18.19
N PRO A 196 -4.79 -16.32 17.45
CA PRO A 196 -5.30 -17.64 17.08
C PRO A 196 -4.30 -18.46 16.26
N GLU A 197 -4.00 -19.67 16.74
CA GLU A 197 -2.95 -20.54 16.17
C GLU A 197 -3.21 -20.92 14.70
N ASP A 198 -4.47 -21.12 14.34
CA ASP A 198 -4.88 -21.42 12.97
C ASP A 198 -4.58 -20.26 12.01
N ILE A 199 -4.82 -19.01 12.42
CA ILE A 199 -4.48 -17.81 11.64
C ILE A 199 -2.95 -17.66 11.54
N ARG A 200 -2.23 -17.85 12.65
CA ARG A 200 -0.76 -17.78 12.65
C ARG A 200 -0.16 -18.79 11.68
N ALA A 201 -0.59 -20.05 11.77
CA ALA A 201 -0.10 -21.13 10.92
C ALA A 201 -0.36 -20.87 9.43
N GLU A 202 -1.53 -20.34 9.08
CA GLU A 202 -1.87 -19.95 7.71
C GLU A 202 -0.97 -18.82 7.20
N VAL A 203 -0.84 -17.72 7.95
CA VAL A 203 0.02 -16.59 7.57
C VAL A 203 1.49 -17.01 7.44
N LYS A 204 1.98 -17.88 8.34
CA LYS A 204 3.32 -18.47 8.29
C LYS A 204 3.51 -19.35 7.05
N ALA A 205 2.47 -20.06 6.61
CA ALA A 205 2.53 -20.97 5.48
C ALA A 205 2.59 -20.24 4.12
N LEU A 206 2.13 -19.00 4.05
CA LEU A 206 2.13 -18.22 2.81
C LEU A 206 3.54 -18.12 2.18
N ARG A 207 3.63 -18.39 0.88
CA ARG A 207 4.86 -18.26 0.07
C ARG A 207 4.72 -17.22 -1.04
N GLU A 208 3.50 -16.93 -1.42
CA GLU A 208 3.09 -15.95 -2.42
C GLU A 208 1.79 -15.28 -1.98
N VAL A 209 1.38 -14.25 -2.72
CA VAL A 209 0.11 -13.59 -2.46
C VAL A 209 -1.01 -14.58 -2.78
N PRO A 210 -1.91 -14.87 -1.83
CA PRO A 210 -2.99 -15.83 -2.06
C PRO A 210 -4.02 -15.29 -3.06
N GLN A 211 -4.98 -16.12 -3.48
CA GLN A 211 -6.13 -15.65 -4.26
C GLN A 211 -6.96 -14.66 -3.43
N ALA A 212 -7.73 -13.79 -4.09
CA ALA A 212 -8.51 -12.75 -3.42
C ALA A 212 -9.45 -13.32 -2.35
N SER A 213 -10.09 -14.46 -2.60
CA SER A 213 -10.99 -15.10 -1.63
C SER A 213 -10.28 -15.49 -0.34
N GLU A 214 -9.06 -16.01 -0.45
CA GLU A 214 -8.23 -16.39 0.70
C GLU A 214 -7.63 -15.15 1.38
N TYR A 215 -7.17 -14.16 0.61
CA TYR A 215 -6.71 -12.88 1.14
C TYR A 215 -7.80 -12.16 1.97
N LEU A 216 -9.02 -12.07 1.44
CA LEU A 216 -10.14 -11.45 2.16
C LEU A 216 -10.55 -12.28 3.39
N SER A 217 -10.55 -13.62 3.29
CA SER A 217 -10.79 -14.50 4.44
C SER A 217 -9.78 -14.25 5.57
N ILE A 218 -8.49 -14.10 5.24
CA ILE A 218 -7.44 -13.75 6.21
C ILE A 218 -7.73 -12.38 6.83
N CYS A 219 -8.09 -11.38 6.02
CA CYS A 219 -8.44 -10.03 6.52
C CYS A 219 -9.62 -10.10 7.49
N ASP A 220 -10.72 -10.75 7.11
CA ASP A 220 -11.93 -10.84 7.93
C ASP A 220 -11.68 -11.59 9.25
N ARG A 221 -10.94 -12.71 9.19
CA ARG A 221 -10.62 -13.50 10.38
C ARG A 221 -9.71 -12.75 11.34
N ILE A 222 -8.70 -12.02 10.85
CA ILE A 222 -7.84 -11.17 11.68
C ILE A 222 -8.64 -10.01 12.25
N ALA A 223 -9.48 -9.34 11.44
CA ALA A 223 -10.30 -8.23 11.92
C ALA A 223 -11.27 -8.66 13.03
N ALA A 224 -11.82 -9.87 12.94
CA ALA A 224 -12.68 -10.43 13.97
C ALA A 224 -11.97 -10.65 15.31
N THR A 225 -10.66 -10.94 15.32
CA THR A 225 -9.92 -11.14 16.59
C THR A 225 -9.76 -9.84 17.38
N PHE A 226 -9.83 -8.69 16.72
CA PHE A 226 -9.65 -7.38 17.36
C PHE A 226 -10.76 -7.05 18.37
N ALA A 227 -11.96 -7.63 18.20
CA ALA A 227 -13.08 -7.40 19.11
C ALA A 227 -12.96 -8.19 20.42
N ASP A 228 -12.36 -9.38 20.36
CA ASP A 228 -12.36 -10.36 21.45
C ASP A 228 -11.01 -10.47 22.17
N GLY A 229 -9.95 -9.90 21.58
CA GLY A 229 -8.58 -10.00 22.10
C GLY A 229 -8.18 -8.86 23.03
N ASP A 230 -7.39 -9.19 24.04
CA ASP A 230 -6.67 -8.20 24.87
C ASP A 230 -5.34 -7.84 24.18
N TYR A 231 -5.44 -7.07 23.09
CA TYR A 231 -4.31 -6.65 22.27
C TYR A 231 -4.06 -5.14 22.40
N CYS A 232 -2.80 -4.71 22.19
CA CYS A 232 -2.45 -3.29 22.11
C CYS A 232 -2.89 -2.62 20.78
N PHE A 233 -3.49 -3.38 19.87
CA PHE A 233 -4.02 -2.95 18.59
C PHE A 233 -5.49 -3.37 18.43
N SER A 234 -6.23 -2.65 17.60
CA SER A 234 -7.68 -2.84 17.39
C SER A 234 -8.08 -2.80 15.91
N ASP A 235 -7.12 -2.62 15.02
CA ASP A 235 -7.29 -2.48 13.59
C ASP A 235 -5.96 -2.79 12.87
N PHE A 236 -5.97 -2.94 11.54
CA PHE A 236 -4.75 -3.20 10.79
C PHE A 236 -3.68 -2.09 10.92
N PRO A 237 -4.03 -0.78 10.94
CA PRO A 237 -3.05 0.27 11.20
C PRO A 237 -2.29 0.11 12.51
N SER A 238 -3.01 -0.12 13.60
CA SER A 238 -2.40 -0.32 14.92
C SER A 238 -1.62 -1.63 14.97
N LEU A 239 -2.08 -2.71 14.31
CA LEU A 239 -1.30 -3.94 14.19
C LEU A 239 0.04 -3.71 13.47
N SER A 240 0.02 -3.01 12.32
CA SER A 240 1.23 -2.73 11.54
C SER A 240 2.18 -1.78 12.29
N HIS A 241 1.64 -0.83 13.06
CA HIS A 241 2.42 0.01 13.97
C HIS A 241 3.13 -0.80 15.07
N GLU A 242 2.42 -1.73 15.72
CA GLU A 242 3.02 -2.61 16.73
C GLU A 242 4.08 -3.53 16.12
N ALA A 243 3.82 -4.08 14.92
CA ALA A 243 4.80 -4.85 14.17
C ALA A 243 6.09 -4.03 13.86
N TRP A 244 5.93 -2.73 13.57
CA TRP A 244 7.05 -1.80 13.36
C TRP A 244 7.89 -1.57 14.61
N ILE A 245 7.25 -1.30 15.76
CA ILE A 245 7.94 -1.05 17.02
C ILE A 245 8.69 -2.30 17.50
N ASN A 246 8.04 -3.46 17.50
CA ASN A 246 8.62 -4.68 18.08
C ASN A 246 9.86 -5.16 17.31
N LEU A 247 9.90 -5.04 15.99
CA LEU A 247 11.10 -5.36 15.22
C LEU A 247 12.28 -4.43 15.56
N ASN A 248 12.00 -3.16 15.84
CA ASN A 248 13.03 -2.18 16.22
C ASN A 248 13.53 -2.39 17.66
N CYS A 249 12.77 -3.07 18.52
CA CYS A 249 13.23 -3.53 19.84
C CYS A 249 14.14 -4.76 19.76
N GLU A 250 13.92 -5.65 18.79
CA GLU A 250 14.75 -6.85 18.57
C GLU A 250 16.05 -6.61 17.79
N GLY A 251 16.25 -5.41 17.24
CA GLY A 251 17.47 -4.98 16.55
C GLY A 251 18.77 -5.02 17.37
N LYS A 252 18.77 -5.58 18.58
CA LYS A 252 19.97 -5.93 19.36
C LYS A 252 20.52 -7.34 19.07
N TYR A 253 19.84 -8.17 18.29
CA TYR A 253 20.33 -9.50 17.92
C TYR A 253 20.08 -9.82 16.44
N ARG A 254 20.71 -9.05 15.56
CA ARG A 254 21.14 -9.50 14.22
C ARG A 254 22.57 -9.07 13.97
#